data_AF-A0A3U0H2F3-F1
#
_entry.id   AF-A0A3U0H2F3-F1
#
_cell.length_a   1.000
_cell.length_b   1.000
_cell.length_c   1.000
_cell.angle_alpha   90.00
_cell.angle_beta   90.00
_cell.angle_gamma   90.00
#
_symmetry.space_group_name_H-M   'P 1'
#
loop_
_entity.id
_entity.type
_entity.pdbx_description
1 polymer ?
#
loop_
_entity_poly.entity_id
_entity_poly.type
_entity_poly.pdbx_seq_one_letter_code
_entity_poly.pdbx_strand_id
1 'polypeptide(L)'
;MNSVKAFLGSNPVSGGLVGNKQLTLSTSSEAADGQIAVNLNGNPLKVGNENATTIGTATDHEEHITIGMNAAIATADVKDGASLSFVAPVVFAVDI
;
A
#
# COMPACT_ATOMS: atom_id res chain seq x y z
N MET A 1 -26.40 -5.22 -1.80
CA MET A 1 -25.64 -5.02 -3.06
C MET A 1 -24.21 -5.27 -2.68
N ASN A 2 -23.62 -6.37 -3.17
CA ASN A 2 -22.33 -6.79 -2.66
C ASN A 2 -21.28 -5.80 -3.16
N SER A 3 -20.40 -5.35 -2.26
CA SER A 3 -19.30 -4.46 -2.63
C SER A 3 -17.99 -5.08 -2.21
N VAL A 4 -17.02 -5.04 -3.11
CA VAL A 4 -15.65 -5.44 -2.80
C VAL A 4 -14.88 -4.17 -2.46
N LYS A 5 -14.24 -4.18 -1.29
CA LYS A 5 -13.41 -3.09 -0.79
C LYS A 5 -12.01 -3.60 -0.50
N ALA A 6 -11.02 -2.72 -0.57
CA ALA A 6 -9.66 -3.02 -0.16
C ALA A 6 -9.09 -1.97 0.78
N PHE A 7 -8.25 -2.40 1.71
CA PHE A 7 -7.53 -1.55 2.65
C PHE A 7 -6.23 -2.22 3.08
N LEU A 8 -5.36 -1.50 3.78
CA LEU A 8 -4.19 -2.08 4.42
C LEU A 8 -4.54 -2.62 5.81
N GLY A 9 -4.20 -3.87 6.08
CA GLY A 9 -4.38 -4.49 7.40
C GLY A 9 -3.47 -3.88 8.48
N SER A 10 -2.34 -3.31 8.07
CA SER A 10 -1.41 -2.57 8.93
C SER A 10 -0.57 -1.62 8.08
N ASN A 11 0.17 -0.71 8.72
CA ASN A 11 1.21 0.06 8.04
C ASN A 11 2.19 -0.89 7.34
N PRO A 12 2.68 -0.54 6.13
CA PRO A 12 3.74 -1.30 5.48
C PRO A 12 5.00 -1.32 6.34
N VAL A 13 5.73 -2.43 6.31
CA VAL A 13 6.99 -2.61 7.00
C VAL A 13 8.13 -2.57 5.99
N SER A 14 9.18 -1.82 6.32
CA SER A 14 10.41 -1.69 5.53
C SER A 14 11.56 -2.43 6.22
N GLY A 15 12.34 -3.19 5.45
CA GLY A 15 13.54 -3.89 5.90
C GLY A 15 14.78 -3.41 5.14
N GLY A 16 15.94 -3.52 5.79
CA GLY A 16 17.24 -3.23 5.15
C GLY A 16 17.68 -1.76 5.20
N LEU A 17 16.86 -0.86 5.75
CA LEU A 17 17.23 0.53 5.98
C LEU A 17 18.13 0.69 7.20
N VAL A 18 19.03 1.68 7.15
CA VAL A 18 19.95 2.01 8.25
C VAL A 18 19.14 2.27 9.53
N GLY A 19 19.57 1.65 10.62
CA GLY A 19 18.90 1.79 11.92
C GLY A 19 17.50 1.19 11.99
N ASN A 20 17.13 0.26 11.08
CA ASN A 20 15.79 -0.33 10.98
C ASN A 20 14.68 0.71 10.77
N LYS A 21 15.03 1.84 10.12
CA LYS A 21 14.09 2.90 9.81
C LYS A 21 12.89 2.35 9.03
N GLN A 22 11.70 2.80 9.37
CA GLN A 22 10.47 2.47 8.67
C GLN A 22 10.07 3.63 7.76
N LEU A 23 9.64 3.31 6.54
CA LEU A 23 9.03 4.31 5.68
C LEU A 23 7.61 4.61 6.18
N THR A 24 7.22 5.88 6.07
CA THR A 24 5.86 6.31 6.40
C THR A 24 4.91 5.98 5.25
N LEU A 25 3.68 5.57 5.56
CA LEU A 25 2.66 5.38 4.52
C LEU A 25 2.31 6.73 3.88
N SER A 26 2.45 6.81 2.56
CA SER A 26 2.07 7.99 1.78
C SER A 26 0.55 8.15 1.75
N THR A 27 0.09 9.40 1.77
CA THR A 27 -1.31 9.76 1.51
C THR A 27 -1.57 10.10 0.04
N SER A 28 -0.53 10.15 -0.78
CA SER A 28 -0.59 10.33 -2.24
C SER A 28 -0.26 9.05 -2.98
N SER A 29 -0.65 8.98 -4.25
CA SER A 29 -0.32 7.84 -5.11
C SER A 29 1.19 7.70 -5.36
N GLU A 30 1.92 8.80 -5.26
CA GLU A 30 3.38 8.81 -5.31
C GLU A 30 3.97 8.97 -3.91
N ALA A 31 5.01 8.20 -3.60
CA ALA A 31 5.78 8.33 -2.37
C ALA A 31 6.77 9.51 -2.47
N ALA A 32 6.78 10.38 -1.45
CA ALA A 32 7.87 11.32 -1.23
C ALA A 32 9.00 10.68 -0.40
N ASP A 33 10.13 11.38 -0.26
CA ASP A 33 11.28 10.90 0.50
C ASP A 33 10.89 10.41 1.91
N GLY A 34 11.32 9.19 2.23
CA GLY A 34 10.99 8.53 3.50
C GLY A 34 9.60 7.89 3.53
N GLN A 35 8.94 7.74 2.38
CA GLN A 35 7.61 7.18 2.28
C GLN A 35 7.50 5.97 1.35
N ILE A 36 6.40 5.24 1.54
CA ILE A 36 5.93 4.17 0.68
C ILE A 36 4.45 4.41 0.36
N ALA A 37 4.09 4.35 -0.92
CA ALA A 37 2.71 4.38 -1.36
C ALA A 37 2.31 2.97 -1.84
N VAL A 38 1.12 2.53 -1.44
CA VAL A 38 0.49 1.29 -1.89
C VAL A 38 -0.83 1.68 -2.51
N ASN A 39 -1.03 1.37 -3.78
CA ASN A 39 -2.11 1.88 -4.59
C ASN A 39 -3.01 0.75 -5.08
N LEU A 40 -4.31 0.97 -5.08
CA LEU A 40 -5.31 0.17 -5.76
C LEU A 40 -5.89 0.99 -6.91
N ASN A 41 -5.71 0.54 -8.15
CA ASN A 41 -6.16 1.25 -9.35
C ASN A 41 -5.69 2.72 -9.38
N GLY A 42 -4.46 2.97 -8.92
CA GLY A 42 -3.87 4.31 -8.81
C GLY A 42 -4.29 5.11 -7.56
N ASN A 43 -5.20 4.61 -6.73
CA ASN A 43 -5.63 5.28 -5.51
C ASN A 43 -4.86 4.76 -4.28
N PRO A 44 -4.31 5.63 -3.43
CA PRO A 44 -3.57 5.20 -2.25
C PRO A 44 -4.49 4.49 -1.25
N LEU A 45 -4.06 3.30 -0.83
CA LEU A 45 -4.70 2.54 0.24
C LEU A 45 -4.29 3.10 1.60
N LYS A 46 -5.23 3.04 2.53
CA LYS A 46 -5.06 3.45 3.92
C LYS A 46 -5.22 2.25 4.85
N VAL A 47 -4.71 2.41 6.07
CA VAL A 47 -4.85 1.38 7.11
C VAL A 47 -6.27 1.39 7.66
N GLY A 48 -6.82 0.19 7.87
CA GLY A 48 -8.11 -0.02 8.53
C GLY A 48 -9.31 -0.03 7.57
N ASN A 49 -10.29 -0.88 7.89
CA ASN A 49 -11.51 -1.08 7.10
C ASN A 49 -12.36 0.20 6.99
N GLU A 50 -12.31 1.08 7.99
CA GLU A 50 -13.00 2.38 7.98
C GLU A 50 -12.54 3.32 6.86
N ASN A 51 -11.35 3.07 6.29
CA ASN A 51 -10.76 3.84 5.21
C ASN A 51 -10.70 3.07 3.89
N ALA A 52 -11.51 2.02 3.73
CA ALA A 52 -11.41 1.13 2.59
C ALA A 52 -11.80 1.81 1.26
N THR A 53 -11.06 1.46 0.21
CA THR A 53 -11.32 1.88 -1.17
C THR A 53 -12.23 0.87 -1.82
N THR A 54 -13.35 1.33 -2.38
CA THR A 54 -14.25 0.49 -3.18
C THR A 54 -13.58 0.14 -4.51
N ILE A 55 -13.53 -1.16 -4.84
CA ILE A 55 -13.03 -1.65 -6.13
C ILE A 55 -14.08 -1.44 -7.21
N GLY A 56 -15.33 -1.76 -6.86
CA GLY A 56 -16.52 -1.43 -7.62
C GLY A 56 -17.77 -2.04 -6.99
N THR A 57 -18.86 -1.97 -7.74
CA THR A 57 -20.21 -2.29 -7.26
C THR A 57 -20.98 -3.23 -8.19
N ALA A 58 -20.32 -3.82 -9.19
CA ALA A 58 -20.98 -4.65 -10.19
C ALA A 58 -21.27 -6.06 -9.66
N THR A 59 -22.48 -6.57 -9.94
CA THR A 59 -22.95 -7.90 -9.49
C THR A 59 -23.01 -8.93 -10.62
N ASP A 60 -22.62 -8.54 -11.84
CA ASP A 60 -22.82 -9.32 -13.07
C ASP A 60 -21.57 -9.45 -13.96
N HIS A 61 -20.43 -8.86 -13.58
CA HIS A 61 -19.18 -8.93 -14.35
C HIS A 61 -17.93 -9.01 -13.43
N GLU A 62 -16.82 -9.53 -13.98
CA GLU A 62 -15.50 -9.48 -13.34
C GLU A 62 -14.93 -8.05 -13.38
N GLU A 63 -14.32 -7.61 -12.28
CA GLU A 63 -13.52 -6.38 -12.23
C GLU A 63 -12.05 -6.72 -12.06
N HIS A 64 -11.20 -6.18 -12.93
CA HIS A 64 -9.75 -6.29 -12.81
C HIS A 64 -9.20 -5.16 -11.95
N ILE A 65 -8.22 -5.49 -11.11
CA ILE A 65 -7.51 -4.51 -10.28
C ILE A 65 -6.01 -4.54 -10.51
N THR A 66 -5.38 -3.40 -10.27
CA THR A 66 -3.93 -3.25 -10.21
C THR A 66 -3.52 -2.84 -8.80
N ILE A 67 -2.60 -3.59 -8.21
CA ILE A 67 -1.91 -3.21 -6.98
C ILE A 67 -0.54 -2.65 -7.36
N GLY A 68 -0.33 -1.37 -7.06
CA GLY A 68 0.95 -0.68 -7.25
C GLY A 68 1.65 -0.45 -5.92
N MET A 69 2.97 -0.49 -5.91
CA MET A 69 3.78 -0.08 -4.77
C MET A 69 4.97 0.73 -5.27
N ASN A 70 5.21 1.89 -4.67
CA ASN A 70 6.41 2.67 -4.88
C ASN A 70 6.92 3.24 -3.55
N ALA A 71 8.24 3.36 -3.44
CA ALA A 71 8.91 3.86 -2.27
C ALA A 71 10.00 4.85 -2.68
N ALA A 72 10.15 5.93 -1.93
CA ALA A 72 11.22 6.90 -2.09
C ALA A 72 12.02 6.96 -0.79
N ILE A 73 13.32 6.73 -0.90
CA ILE A 73 14.22 6.51 0.23
C ILE A 73 15.36 7.50 0.11
N ALA A 74 15.65 8.23 1.20
CA ALA A 74 16.80 9.11 1.21
C ALA A 74 18.09 8.29 1.15
N THR A 75 19.06 8.71 0.33
CA THR A 75 20.33 7.97 0.14
C THR A 75 21.08 7.73 1.45
N ALA A 76 20.97 8.64 2.41
CA ALA A 76 21.57 8.50 3.73
C ALA A 76 21.00 7.33 4.56
N ASP A 77 19.81 6.83 4.21
CA ASP A 77 19.14 5.72 4.90
C ASP A 77 19.45 4.34 4.28
N VAL A 78 20.27 4.30 3.22
CA VAL A 78 20.65 3.06 2.52
C VAL A 78 22.16 2.84 2.68
N LYS A 79 22.54 1.64 3.10
CA LYS A 79 23.94 1.21 3.12
C LYS A 79 24.31 0.57 1.79
N ASP A 80 25.52 0.80 1.30
CA ASP A 80 26.04 0.10 0.12
C ASP A 80 25.92 -1.42 0.29
N GLY A 81 25.34 -2.06 -0.73
CA GLY A 81 25.07 -3.51 -0.72
C GLY A 81 23.87 -3.94 0.12
N ALA A 82 23.04 -3.03 0.65
CA ALA A 82 21.83 -3.38 1.36
C ALA A 82 20.77 -4.02 0.43
N SER A 83 20.07 -5.02 0.95
CA SER A 83 18.84 -5.55 0.35
C SER A 83 17.65 -4.91 1.04
N LEU A 84 16.78 -4.27 0.25
CA LEU A 84 15.58 -3.62 0.75
C LEU A 84 14.37 -4.53 0.54
N SER A 85 13.53 -4.62 1.57
CA SER A 85 12.27 -5.37 1.50
C SER A 85 11.11 -4.51 2.01
N PHE A 86 9.94 -4.69 1.39
CA PHE A 86 8.72 -4.01 1.76
C PHE A 86 7.59 -5.02 1.84
N VAL A 87 6.85 -4.99 2.95
CA VAL A 87 5.70 -5.86 3.17
C VAL A 87 4.49 -4.99 3.47
N ALA A 88 3.46 -5.08 2.64
CA ALA A 88 2.19 -4.39 2.83
C ALA A 88 1.04 -5.40 2.79
N PRO A 89 0.32 -5.63 3.90
CA PRO A 89 -0.81 -6.55 3.91
C PRO A 89 -2.05 -5.87 3.33
N VAL A 90 -2.36 -6.15 2.06
CA VAL A 90 -3.60 -5.70 1.42
C VAL A 90 -4.72 -6.69 1.77
N VAL A 91 -5.81 -6.18 2.35
CA VAL A 91 -6.98 -6.95 2.73
C VAL A 91 -8.11 -6.62 1.78
N PHE A 92 -8.73 -7.65 1.20
CA PHE A 92 -9.96 -7.56 0.43
C PHE A 92 -11.14 -7.99 1.30
N ALA A 93 -12.15 -7.14 1.40
CA ALA A 93 -13.38 -7.41 2.15
C ALA A 93 -14.58 -7.38 1.21
N VAL A 94 -15.50 -8.32 1.42
CA VAL A 94 -16.76 -8.41 0.68
C VAL A 94 -17.89 -8.14 1.67
N ASP A 95 -18.69 -7.13 1.36
CA ASP A 95 -19.97 -6.89 2.04
C ASP A 95 -21.03 -7.74 1.32
N ILE A 96 -21.77 -8.59 2.06
CA ILE A 96 -22.78 -9.53 1.52
C ILE A 96 -24.17 -9.13 2.02
#